data_AF-A0AAW2JP92-F1
#
_entry.id   AF-A0AAW2JP92-F1
#
_cell.length_a   1.000
_cell.length_b   1.000
_cell.length_c   1.000
_cell.angle_alpha   90.00
_cell.angle_beta   90.00
_cell.angle_gamma   90.00
#
_symmetry.space_group_name_H-M   'P 1'
#
loop_
_entity.id
_entity.type
_entity.pdbx_description
1 polymer ?
#
loop_
_entity_poly.entity_id
_entity_poly.type
_entity_poly.pdbx_seq_one_letter_code
_entity_poly.pdbx_strand_id
1 'polypeptide(L)'
;MNMMWGGVVEEEEDQRVGEEFREVVIKLVDLMGKPNLADYFPVLAWFDIQGVKKEMEDYMQSMDRIFEHVIARCRKMSGGIKKEGKEDFLQVMLELHEKEDPEMSISLRQIKAVMVVNLVYY
;
A
#
# COMPACT_ATOMS: atom_id res chain seq x y z
N MET A 1 -16.66 3.22 8.12
CA MET A 1 -16.13 1.86 8.33
C MET A 1 -15.27 1.51 7.13
N ASN A 2 -13.95 1.65 7.25
CA ASN A 2 -13.02 1.34 6.17
C ASN A 2 -12.93 -0.18 5.98
N MET A 3 -13.31 -0.68 4.81
CA MET A 3 -13.29 -2.12 4.50
C MET A 3 -11.86 -2.67 4.30
N MET A 4 -10.86 -1.80 4.19
CA MET A 4 -9.47 -2.16 3.88
C MET A 4 -8.65 -2.61 5.10
N TRP A 5 -8.67 -1.84 6.19
CA TRP A 5 -7.91 -2.12 7.43
C TRP A 5 -8.56 -1.51 8.69
N GLY A 6 -9.84 -1.13 8.61
CA GLY A 6 -10.52 -0.37 9.67
C GLY A 6 -10.80 -1.16 10.95
N GLY A 7 -10.60 -2.48 10.97
CA GLY A 7 -10.72 -3.28 12.21
C GLY A 7 -9.48 -3.19 13.11
N VAL A 8 -8.35 -2.71 12.54
CA VAL A 8 -7.00 -2.77 13.11
C VAL A 8 -6.57 -1.45 13.76
N VAL A 9 -7.24 -0.34 13.46
CA VAL A 9 -6.77 1.00 13.85
C VAL A 9 -7.81 1.71 14.73
N GLU A 10 -7.36 2.44 15.75
CA GLU A 10 -8.24 3.33 16.52
C GLU A 10 -8.79 4.42 15.58
N GLU A 11 -10.04 4.85 15.71
CA GLU A 11 -10.72 5.69 14.71
C GLU A 11 -9.91 6.95 14.32
N GLU A 12 -9.26 7.61 15.27
CA GLU A 12 -8.44 8.81 15.01
C GLU A 12 -7.13 8.47 14.27
N GLU A 13 -6.51 7.34 14.58
CA GLU A 13 -5.29 6.89 13.90
C GLU A 13 -5.62 6.29 12.52
N ASP A 14 -6.79 5.67 12.35
CA ASP A 14 -7.28 5.15 11.06
C ASP A 14 -7.47 6.30 10.09
N GLN A 15 -8.05 7.41 10.58
CA GLN A 15 -8.22 8.62 9.81
C GLN A 15 -6.87 9.22 9.39
N ARG A 16 -5.92 9.35 10.32
CA ARG A 16 -4.58 9.88 10.02
C ARG A 16 -3.82 9.03 9.00
N VAL A 17 -3.83 7.70 9.17
CA VAL A 17 -3.19 6.78 8.23
C VAL A 17 -3.87 6.85 6.86
N GLY A 18 -5.21 6.95 6.82
CA GLY A 18 -5.97 7.13 5.59
C GLY A 18 -5.67 8.44 4.87
N GLU A 19 -5.50 9.55 5.60
CA GLU A 19 -5.10 10.85 5.05
C GLU A 19 -3.69 10.82 4.46
N GLU A 20 -2.70 10.30 5.21
CA GLU A 20 -1.32 10.14 4.75
C GLU A 20 -1.27 9.24 3.50
N PHE A 21 -1.97 8.12 3.54
CA PHE A 21 -2.08 7.19 2.42
C PHE A 21 -2.65 7.89 1.16
N ARG A 22 -3.75 8.63 1.32
CA ARG A 22 -4.40 9.36 0.23
C ARG A 22 -3.47 10.38 -0.39
N GLU A 23 -2.72 11.12 0.42
CA GLU A 23 -1.74 12.10 -0.06
C GLU A 23 -0.67 11.42 -0.94
N VAL A 24 -0.09 10.30 -0.47
CA VAL A 24 0.94 9.58 -1.22
C VAL A 24 0.36 9.01 -2.53
N VAL A 25 -0.84 8.41 -2.53
CA VAL A 25 -1.46 7.90 -3.77
C VAL A 25 -1.68 9.02 -4.78
N ILE A 26 -2.21 10.17 -4.36
CA ILE A 26 -2.43 11.30 -5.26
C ILE A 26 -1.11 11.73 -5.92
N LYS A 27 -0.01 11.78 -5.15
CA LYS A 27 1.31 12.12 -5.68
C LYS A 27 1.84 11.08 -6.65
N LEU A 28 1.66 9.79 -6.36
CA LEU A 28 2.04 8.71 -7.27
C LEU A 28 1.25 8.77 -8.59
N VAL A 29 -0.06 9.02 -8.53
CA VAL A 29 -0.91 9.17 -9.73
C VAL A 29 -0.50 10.39 -10.55
N ASP A 30 -0.21 11.52 -9.92
CA ASP A 30 0.29 12.73 -10.60
C ASP A 30 1.62 12.47 -11.32
N LEU A 31 2.56 11.79 -10.65
CA LEU A 31 3.84 11.41 -11.25
C LEU A 31 3.70 10.41 -12.40
N MET A 32 2.77 9.44 -12.30
CA MET A 32 2.46 8.50 -13.38
C MET A 32 1.84 9.19 -14.60
N GLY A 33 1.05 10.25 -14.39
CA GLY A 33 0.42 11.02 -15.47
C GLY A 33 1.30 12.14 -16.05
N LYS A 34 2.39 12.49 -15.38
CA LYS A 34 3.28 13.59 -15.76
C LYS A 34 4.05 13.24 -17.05
N PRO A 35 3.95 14.06 -18.12
CA PRO A 35 4.74 13.84 -19.33
C PRO A 35 6.25 13.84 -19.01
N ASN A 36 6.92 12.73 -19.31
CA ASN A 36 8.35 12.58 -19.09
C ASN A 36 9.09 12.44 -20.42
N LEU A 37 10.07 13.32 -20.66
CA LEU A 37 10.93 13.35 -21.84
C LEU A 37 11.68 12.03 -22.03
N ALA A 38 12.00 11.33 -20.93
CA ALA A 38 12.64 10.02 -20.99
C ALA A 38 11.78 8.97 -21.70
N ASP A 39 10.44 9.10 -21.68
CA ASP A 39 9.52 8.16 -22.34
C ASP A 39 9.54 8.33 -23.86
N TYR A 40 9.88 9.52 -24.36
CA TYR A 40 9.97 9.86 -25.78
C TYR A 40 11.40 9.74 -26.33
N PHE A 41 12.39 10.03 -25.48
CA PHE A 41 13.81 10.03 -25.82
C PHE A 41 14.58 9.14 -24.83
N PRO A 42 14.66 7.82 -25.08
CA PRO A 42 15.24 6.86 -24.12
C PRO A 42 16.68 7.16 -23.70
N VAL A 43 17.47 7.86 -24.53
CA VAL A 43 18.82 8.30 -24.19
C VAL A 43 18.84 9.23 -22.97
N LEU A 44 17.76 9.98 -22.73
CA LEU A 44 17.63 10.89 -21.59
C LEU A 44 17.23 10.17 -20.29
N ALA A 45 16.82 8.88 -20.37
CA ALA A 45 16.33 8.13 -19.21
C ALA A 45 17.38 7.92 -18.12
N TRP A 46 18.67 7.87 -18.47
CA TRP A 46 19.77 7.82 -17.49
C TRP A 46 19.65 8.99 -16.51
N PHE A 47 19.45 10.19 -17.04
CA PHE A 47 19.70 11.44 -16.33
C PHE A 47 18.56 11.86 -15.40
N ASP A 48 17.37 11.27 -15.57
CA ASP A 48 16.15 11.66 -14.85
C ASP A 48 15.98 13.19 -14.80
N ILE A 49 16.05 13.84 -15.97
CA ILE A 49 16.14 15.30 -16.10
C ILE A 49 14.98 16.02 -15.41
N GLN A 50 13.80 15.39 -15.38
CA GLN A 50 12.60 15.94 -14.74
C GLN A 50 12.39 15.46 -13.30
N GLY A 51 13.30 14.63 -12.77
CA GLY A 51 13.24 14.07 -11.41
C GLY A 51 12.10 13.09 -11.17
N VAL A 52 11.37 12.68 -12.23
CA VAL A 52 10.15 11.88 -12.10
C VAL A 52 10.44 10.52 -11.48
N LYS A 53 11.54 9.87 -11.91
CA LYS A 53 11.90 8.55 -11.38
C LYS A 53 12.26 8.65 -9.91
N LYS A 54 13.10 9.63 -9.55
CA LYS A 54 13.51 9.86 -8.16
C LYS A 54 12.31 10.17 -7.25
N GLU A 55 11.43 11.09 -7.65
CA GLU A 55 10.23 11.43 -6.88
C GLU A 55 9.31 10.21 -6.73
N MET A 56 9.15 9.41 -7.79
CA MET A 56 8.35 8.19 -7.74
C MET A 56 8.92 7.18 -6.72
N GLU A 57 10.24 7.01 -6.67
CA GLU A 57 10.91 6.15 -5.69
C GLU A 57 10.70 6.65 -4.26
N ASP A 58 10.79 7.96 -4.00
CA ASP A 58 10.59 8.56 -2.69
C ASP A 58 9.15 8.36 -2.17
N TYR A 59 8.13 8.57 -3.02
CA TYR A 59 6.74 8.31 -2.66
C TYR A 59 6.42 6.82 -2.54
N MET A 60 7.02 5.95 -3.36
CA MET A 60 6.88 4.49 -3.20
C MET A 60 7.47 4.00 -1.87
N GLN A 61 8.58 4.58 -1.41
CA GLN A 61 9.13 4.29 -0.08
C GLN A 61 8.21 4.78 1.04
N SER A 62 7.59 5.95 0.87
CA SER A 62 6.62 6.48 1.84
C SER A 62 5.40 5.57 1.93
N MET A 63 4.89 5.10 0.79
CA MET A 63 3.82 4.11 0.72
C MET A 63 4.19 2.80 1.42
N ASP A 64 5.40 2.28 1.20
CA ASP A 64 5.85 1.05 1.83
C ASP A 64 5.91 1.16 3.36
N ARG A 65 6.32 2.32 3.90
CA ARG A 65 6.33 2.60 5.34
C ARG A 65 4.92 2.59 5.94
N ILE A 66 3.94 3.15 5.24
CA ILE A 66 2.54 3.12 5.66
C ILE A 66 2.07 1.66 5.76
N PHE A 67 2.35 0.83 4.75
CA PHE A 67 1.97 -0.58 4.79
C PHE A 67 2.66 -1.36 5.90
N GLU A 68 3.96 -1.15 6.12
CA GLU A 68 4.68 -1.78 7.23
C GLU A 68 4.04 -1.42 8.59
N HIS A 69 3.66 -0.16 8.80
CA HIS A 69 2.98 0.28 10.01
C HIS A 69 1.64 -0.44 10.21
N VAL A 70 0.79 -0.46 9.18
CA VAL A 70 -0.54 -1.09 9.25
C VAL A 70 -0.43 -2.62 9.40
N ILE A 71 0.47 -3.29 8.68
CA ILE A 71 0.69 -4.74 8.79
C ILE A 71 1.20 -5.11 10.18
N ALA A 72 2.19 -4.38 10.71
CA ALA A 72 2.73 -4.64 12.04
C ALA A 72 1.65 -4.51 13.13
N ARG A 73 0.75 -3.55 12.97
CA ARG A 73 -0.39 -3.37 13.87
C ARG A 73 -1.42 -4.49 13.73
N CYS A 74 -1.75 -4.89 12.50
CA CYS A 74 -2.66 -6.00 12.24
C CYS A 74 -2.18 -7.28 12.92
N ARG A 75 -0.89 -7.61 12.80
CA ARG A 75 -0.27 -8.76 13.47
C ARG A 75 -0.31 -8.67 15.00
N LYS A 76 -0.14 -7.48 15.57
CA LYS A 76 -0.25 -7.28 17.03
C LYS A 76 -1.67 -7.50 17.53
N MET A 77 -2.67 -7.14 16.74
CA MET A 77 -4.09 -7.32 17.10
C MET A 77 -4.62 -8.73 16.85
N SER A 78 -4.17 -9.41 15.79
CA SER A 78 -4.60 -10.79 15.49
C SER A 78 -4.07 -11.82 16.51
N GLY A 79 -3.00 -11.49 17.25
CA GLY A 79 -2.46 -12.32 18.34
C GLY A 79 -3.26 -12.29 19.65
N GLY A 80 -4.33 -11.50 19.76
CA GLY A 80 -5.12 -11.35 20.98
C GLY A 80 -6.62 -11.30 20.71
N ILE A 81 -7.31 -12.40 20.99
CA ILE A 81 -8.78 -12.59 20.94
C ILE A 81 -9.35 -12.23 19.57
N LYS A 82 -9.74 -13.26 18.79
CA LYS A 82 -10.62 -13.11 17.62
C LYS A 82 -11.79 -12.20 18.01
N LYS A 83 -11.77 -10.94 17.56
CA LYS A 83 -12.91 -10.05 17.72
C LYS A 83 -14.06 -10.69 16.94
N GLU A 84 -15.20 -10.88 17.60
CA GLU A 84 -16.47 -11.19 16.95
C GLU A 84 -16.84 -10.02 16.02
N GLY A 85 -16.30 -10.02 14.81
CA GLY A 85 -16.41 -8.93 13.84
C GLY A 85 -16.06 -9.39 12.44
N LYS A 86 -16.54 -8.67 11.43
CA LYS A 86 -16.22 -8.94 10.02
C LYS A 86 -14.74 -8.64 9.78
N GLU A 87 -13.99 -9.63 9.32
CA GLU A 87 -12.58 -9.49 8.93
C GLU A 87 -12.44 -8.42 7.84
N ASP A 88 -11.43 -7.55 7.98
CA ASP A 88 -11.09 -6.59 6.94
C ASP A 88 -10.19 -7.22 5.86
N PHE A 89 -10.07 -6.55 4.72
CA PHE A 89 -9.36 -7.09 3.57
C PHE A 89 -7.90 -7.43 3.86
N LEU A 90 -7.21 -6.57 4.62
CA LEU A 90 -5.81 -6.80 5.00
C LEU A 90 -5.69 -8.05 5.89
N GLN A 91 -6.60 -8.22 6.85
CA GLN A 91 -6.61 -9.39 7.71
C GLN A 91 -6.75 -10.69 6.90
N VAL A 92 -7.70 -10.75 5.97
CA VAL A 92 -7.89 -11.91 5.07
C VAL A 92 -6.63 -12.20 4.25
N MET A 93 -5.99 -11.16 3.70
CA MET A 93 -4.77 -11.31 2.90
C MET A 93 -3.58 -11.80 3.73
N LEU A 94 -3.43 -11.32 4.96
CA LEU A 94 -2.37 -11.79 5.87
C LEU A 94 -2.60 -13.23 6.32
N GLU A 95 -3.85 -13.64 6.55
CA GLU A 95 -4.18 -15.05 6.82
C GLU A 95 -3.83 -15.96 5.64
N LEU A 96 -4.03 -15.50 4.41
CA LEU A 96 -3.58 -16.24 3.21
C LEU A 96 -2.05 -16.31 3.10
N HIS A 97 -1.34 -15.26 3.51
CA HIS A 97 0.13 -15.26 3.56
C HIS A 97 0.69 -16.25 4.59
N GLU A 98 -0.01 -16.44 5.70
CA GLU A 98 0.42 -17.30 6.81
C GLU A 98 0.02 -18.78 6.63
N LYS A 99 -0.81 -19.11 5.64
CA LYS A 99 -1.13 -20.51 5.30
C LYS A 99 0.10 -21.21 4.72
N GLU A 100 0.35 -22.41 5.23
CA GLU A 100 1.44 -23.30 4.76
C GLU A 100 1.15 -23.98 3.41
N ASP A 101 0.08 -23.61 2.70
CA ASP A 101 -0.24 -24.14 1.39
C ASP A 101 0.58 -23.41 0.30
N PRO A 102 1.58 -24.05 -0.31
CA PRO A 102 2.44 -23.40 -1.29
C PRO A 102 1.69 -22.98 -2.56
N GLU A 103 0.56 -23.63 -2.90
CA GLU A 103 -0.25 -23.26 -4.08
C GLU A 103 -1.12 -22.02 -3.83
N MET A 104 -1.43 -21.69 -2.57
CA MET A 104 -2.22 -20.51 -2.19
C MET A 104 -1.38 -19.41 -1.51
N SER A 105 -0.08 -19.61 -1.33
CA SER A 105 0.78 -18.65 -0.64
C SER A 105 0.90 -17.33 -1.41
N ILE A 106 0.51 -16.23 -0.77
CA ILE A 106 0.68 -14.87 -1.29
C ILE A 106 1.82 -14.18 -0.52
N SER A 107 2.74 -13.52 -1.21
CA SER A 107 3.82 -12.76 -0.55
C SER A 107 3.34 -11.40 -0.03
N LEU A 108 3.97 -10.87 1.02
CA LEU A 108 3.69 -9.52 1.52
C LEU A 108 3.83 -8.45 0.41
N ARG A 109 4.75 -8.64 -0.54
CA ARG A 109 4.91 -7.75 -1.69
C ARG A 109 3.67 -7.76 -2.60
N GLN A 110 3.09 -8.93 -2.84
CA GLN A 110 1.86 -9.07 -3.63
C GLN A 110 0.66 -8.48 -2.90
N ILE A 111 0.57 -8.66 -1.57
CA ILE A 111 -0.48 -8.03 -0.75
C ILE A 111 -0.42 -6.51 -0.90
N LYS A 112 0.75 -5.90 -0.65
CA LYS A 112 0.95 -4.45 -0.81
C LYS A 112 0.58 -3.98 -2.22
N ALA A 113 1.01 -4.72 -3.25
CA ALA A 113 0.68 -4.37 -4.63
C ALA A 113 -0.84 -4.38 -4.90
N VAL A 114 -1.57 -5.40 -4.43
CA VAL A 114 -3.03 -5.47 -4.58
C VAL A 114 -3.73 -4.34 -3.81
N MET A 115 -3.24 -3.99 -2.62
CA MET A 115 -3.77 -2.87 -1.84
C MET A 115 -3.63 -1.52 -2.55
N VAL A 116 -2.52 -1.30 -3.26
CA VAL A 116 -2.32 -0.10 -4.09
C VAL A 116 -3.30 -0.10 -5.28
N VAL A 117 -3.43 -1.23 -5.99
CA VAL A 117 -4.28 -1.32 -7.20
C VAL A 117 -5.76 -1.11 -6.88
N ASN A 118 -6.27 -1.68 -5.78
CA ASN A 118 -7.70 -1.55 -5.40
C ASN A 118 -8.13 -0.11 -5.11
N LEU A 119 -7.20 0.83 -4.90
CA LEU A 119 -7.49 2.22 -4.54
C LEU A 119 -7.30 3.21 -5.69
N VAL A 120 -6.77 2.75 -6.83
CA VAL A 120 -6.66 3.56 -8.05
C VAL A 120 -7.95 3.47 -8.90
N TYR A 121 -8.87 2.55 -8.58
CA TYR A 121 -10.08 2.26 -9.37
C TYR A 121 -11.42 2.61 -8.68
N TYR A 122 -11.43 3.48 -7.67
CA TYR A 122 -12.65 4.02 -7.05
C TYR A 122 -12.57 5.54 -6.85
#